data_AF-A0A1M7Y6U9-F1
#
_entry.id   AF-A0A1M7Y6U9-F1
#
_cell.length_a   1.000
_cell.length_b   1.000
_cell.length_c   1.000
_cell.angle_alpha   90.00
_cell.angle_beta   90.00
_cell.angle_gamma   90.00
#
_symmetry.space_group_name_H-M   'P 1'
#
loop_
_entity.id
_entity.type
_entity.pdbx_description
1 polymer ?
#
loop_
_entity_poly.entity_id
_entity_poly.type
_entity_poly.pdbx_seq_one_letter_code
_entity_poly.pdbx_strand_id
1 'polypeptide(L)' 'MPSSKILITKLQRPRDAVGTIARPRLHDLLNRGQKQSCTLISAPAGYGKSTLVSSWMECCQYPGIWVSLDEKDSELHTFF' A
#
# COMPACT_ATOMS: atom_id res chain seq x y z
N MET A 1 18.29 22.42 2.46
CA MET A 1 17.11 21.56 2.73
C MET A 1 16.94 20.66 1.52
N PRO A 2 17.36 19.38 1.53
CA PRO A 2 17.06 18.51 0.41
C PRO A 2 15.56 18.23 0.45
N SER A 3 14.79 18.98 -0.33
CA SER A 3 13.39 18.68 -0.58
C SER A 3 13.36 17.61 -1.65
N SER A 4 13.46 16.34 -1.26
CA SER A 4 13.20 15.25 -2.19
C SER A 4 11.74 15.35 -2.60
N LYS A 5 11.50 15.87 -3.81
CA LYS A 5 10.16 16.04 -4.36
C LYS A 5 9.60 14.65 -4.69
N ILE A 6 8.80 14.11 -3.77
CA ILE A 6 7.99 12.92 -4.04
C ILE A 6 6.91 13.33 -5.06
N LEU A 7 6.82 12.57 -6.15
CA LEU A 7 5.74 12.76 -7.13
C LEU A 7 4.40 12.45 -6.45
N ILE A 8 3.43 13.35 -6.56
CA ILE A 8 2.10 13.20 -5.95
C ILE A 8 1.43 11.88 -6.40
N THR A 9 1.68 11.44 -7.62
CA THR A 9 1.17 10.16 -8.16
C THR A 9 1.67 8.94 -7.39
N LYS A 10 2.85 8.99 -6.77
CA LYS A 10 3.35 7.91 -5.90
C LYS A 10 2.58 7.84 -4.58
N LEU A 11 1.93 8.93 -4.18
CA LEU A 11 1.09 9.00 -2.97
C LEU A 11 -0.38 8.67 -3.23
N GLN A 12 -0.76 8.50 -4.51
CA GLN A 12 -2.13 8.20 -4.87
C GLN A 12 -2.40 6.70 -4.74
N ARG A 13 -3.26 6.36 -3.79
CA ARG A 13 -3.88 5.03 -3.70
C ARG A 13 -4.66 4.76 -5.00
N PRO A 14 -4.53 3.55 -5.59
CA PRO A 14 -5.41 3.14 -6.68
C PRO A 14 -6.87 3.30 -6.25
N ARG A 15 -7.73 3.79 -7.15
CA ARG A 15 -9.17 3.81 -6.86
C ARG A 15 -9.69 2.40 -6.82
N ASP A 16 -10.57 2.11 -5.87
CA ASP A 16 -11.28 0.85 -5.83
C ASP A 16 -12.11 0.72 -7.11
N ALA A 17 -11.92 -0.39 -7.82
CA ALA A 17 -12.66 -0.67 -9.03
C ALA A 17 -14.13 -0.91 -8.65
N VAL A 18 -15.06 -0.28 -9.38
CA VAL A 18 -16.50 -0.55 -9.24
C VAL A 18 -16.73 -2.05 -9.43
N GLY A 19 -17.34 -2.71 -8.44
CA GLY A 19 -17.54 -4.16 -8.44
C GLY A 19 -16.46 -4.98 -7.75
N THR A 20 -15.59 -4.37 -6.94
CA THR A 20 -14.64 -5.11 -6.10
C THR A 20 -15.39 -6.01 -5.12
N ILE A 21 -15.19 -7.32 -5.25
CA ILE A 21 -15.79 -8.31 -4.34
C ILE A 21 -15.07 -8.22 -2.99
N ALA A 22 -15.84 -8.02 -1.92
CA ALA A 22 -15.31 -8.02 -0.56
C ALA A 22 -14.57 -9.34 -0.27
N ARG A 23 -13.38 -9.25 0.31
CA ARG A 23 -12.59 -10.42 0.73
C ARG A 23 -12.32 -10.38 2.24
N PRO A 24 -13.35 -10.56 3.10
CA PRO A 24 -13.21 -10.42 4.56
C PRO A 24 -12.09 -11.28 5.14
N ARG A 25 -11.95 -12.52 4.65
CA ARG A 25 -10.88 -13.44 5.08
C ARG A 25 -9.47 -12.86 4.86
N LEU A 26 -9.25 -12.14 3.78
CA LEU A 26 -7.94 -11.52 3.50
C LEU A 26 -7.76 -10.23 4.29
N HIS A 27 -8.82 -9.46 4.51
CA HIS A 27 -8.80 -8.30 5.40
C HIS A 27 -8.44 -8.71 6.84
N ASP A 28 -8.99 -9.82 7.33
CA ASP A 28 -8.64 -10.36 8.66
C ASP A 28 -7.16 -10.77 8.76
N LEU A 29 -6.59 -11.33 7.69
CA LEU A 29 -5.16 -11.65 7.64
C LEU A 29 -4.30 -10.38 7.71
N LEU A 30 -4.69 -9.32 6.99
CA LEU A 30 -4.01 -8.02 7.07
C LEU A 30 -4.17 -7.38 8.45
N ASN A 31 -5.34 -7.50 9.08
CA ASN A 31 -5.57 -7.02 10.44
C ASN A 31 -4.66 -7.70 11.47
N ARG A 32 -4.38 -9.00 11.32
CA ARG A 32 -3.41 -9.72 12.16
C ARG A 32 -1.98 -9.22 11.94
N GLY A 33 -1.65 -8.89 10.68
CA GLY A 33 -0.36 -8.32 10.28
C GLY A 33 -0.07 -6.94 10.87
N GLN A 34 -1.08 -6.18 11.31
CA GLN A 34 -0.88 -4.87 11.95
C GLN A 34 -0.01 -4.92 13.21
N LYS A 35 0.06 -6.07 13.89
CA LYS A 35 0.93 -6.26 15.07
C LYS A 35 2.40 -6.52 14.71
N GLN A 36 2.71 -6.68 13.43
CA GLN A 36 4.05 -6.97 12.91
C GLN A 36 4.68 -5.69 12.36
N SER A 37 6.01 -5.65 12.33
CA SER A 37 6.75 -4.52 11.74
C SER A 37 6.57 -4.41 10.21
N CYS A 38 6.25 -5.50 9.54
CA CYS A 38 6.06 -5.54 8.09
C CYS A 38 5.14 -6.71 7.68
N THR A 39 4.24 -6.46 6.73
CA THR A 39 3.39 -7.49 6.10
C THR A 39 3.66 -7.51 4.59
N LEU A 40 4.13 -8.63 4.06
CA LEU A 40 4.38 -8.82 2.62
C LEU A 40 3.20 -9.52 1.96
N ILE A 41 2.69 -8.94 0.86
CA ILE A 41 1.64 -9.55 0.04
C ILE A 41 2.25 -9.99 -1.30
N SER A 42 2.34 -11.31 -1.50
CA SER A 42 2.90 -11.90 -2.72
C SER A 42 1.83 -12.65 -3.51
N ALA A 43 1.75 -12.37 -4.81
CA ALA A 43 0.89 -13.05 -5.80
C ALA A 43 1.31 -12.61 -7.22
N PRO A 44 0.97 -13.36 -8.28
CA PRO A 44 1.30 -12.97 -9.66
C PRO A 44 0.65 -11.64 -10.09
N ALA A 45 1.07 -11.12 -11.24
CA ALA A 45 0.45 -9.95 -11.84
C ALA A 45 -1.05 -10.20 -12.11
N GLY A 46 -1.89 -9.17 -11.91
CA GLY A 46 -3.34 -9.28 -12.13
C GLY A 46 -4.16 -9.91 -11.00
N TYR A 47 -3.55 -10.48 -9.95
CA TYR A 47 -4.27 -11.13 -8.84
C TYR A 47 -4.97 -10.17 -7.85
N GLY A 48 -4.94 -8.86 -8.11
CA GLY A 48 -5.62 -7.87 -7.27
C GLY A 48 -4.91 -7.54 -5.96
N LYS A 49 -3.58 -7.65 -5.89
CA LYS A 49 -2.79 -7.27 -4.69
C LYS A 49 -3.06 -5.83 -4.25
N SER A 50 -2.95 -4.88 -5.19
CA SER A 50 -3.18 -3.46 -4.90
C SER A 50 -4.65 -3.19 -4.57
N THR A 51 -5.58 -3.90 -5.21
CA THR A 51 -7.02 -3.83 -4.91
C THR A 51 -7.33 -4.33 -3.49
N LEU A 52 -6.69 -5.42 -3.06
CA LEU A 52 -6.84 -5.96 -1.70
C LEU A 52 -6.38 -4.94 -0.65
N VAL A 53 -5.20 -4.33 -0.84
CA VAL A 53 -4.69 -3.32 0.11
C VAL A 53 -5.55 -2.07 0.09
N SER A 54 -5.95 -1.60 -1.09
CA SER A 54 -6.78 -0.39 -1.22
C SER A 54 -8.13 -0.56 -0.50
N SER A 55 -8.84 -1.65 -0.78
CA SER A 55 -10.10 -1.96 -0.09
C SER A 55 -9.92 -2.21 1.41
N TRP A 56 -8.82 -2.83 1.83
CA TRP A 56 -8.51 -2.98 3.25
C TRP A 56 -8.28 -1.63 3.93
N MET A 57 -7.59 -0.68 3.28
CA MET A 57 -7.38 0.67 3.81
C MET A 57 -8.68 1.48 3.94
N GLU A 58 -9.73 1.17 3.16
CA GLU A 58 -11.06 1.78 3.34
C GLU A 58 -11.76 1.28 4.62
N CYS A 59 -11.55 0.01 4.98
CA CYS A 59 -12.14 -0.59 6.17
C CYS A 59 -11.23 -0.46 7.42
N CYS A 60 -9.96 -0.14 7.23
CA CYS A 60 -8.98 -0.03 8.30
C CYS A 60 -9.25 1.23 9.14
N GLN A 61 -9.27 1.09 10.47
CA GLN A 61 -9.51 2.21 11.39
C GLN A 61 -8.27 3.07 11.64
N TYR A 62 -7.11 2.69 11.09
CA TYR A 62 -5.86 3.39 11.31
C TYR A 62 -5.55 4.35 10.16
N PRO A 63 -5.03 5.56 10.46
CA PRO A 63 -4.51 6.44 9.43
C PRO A 63 -3.34 5.74 8.71
N GLY A 64 -3.40 5.71 7.39
CA GLY A 64 -2.38 5.10 6.54
C GLY A 64 -2.11 5.95 5.31
N ILE A 65 -0.89 5.87 4.80
CA ILE A 65 -0.46 6.52 3.56
C ILE A 65 -0.11 5.45 2.52
N TRP A 66 -0.40 5.75 1.26
CA TRP A 66 0.05 4.93 0.15
C TRP A 66 1.37 5.48 -0.39
N VAL A 67 2.34 4.61 -0.64
CA VAL A 67 3.58 4.95 -1.33
C VAL A 67 3.88 3.87 -2.37
N SER A 68 3.84 4.25 -3.63
CA SER A 68 4.28 3.40 -4.74
C SER A 68 5.80 3.51 -4.86
N LEU A 69 6.50 2.41 -4.59
CA LEU A 69 7.94 2.32 -4.71
C LEU A 69 8.34 1.83 -6.10
N ASP A 70 9.34 2.47 -6.70
CA ASP A 70 10.02 2.04 -7.91
C ASP A 70 11.55 2.07 -7.73
N GLU A 71 12.30 1.66 -8.75
CA GLU A 71 13.77 1.57 -8.70
C GLU A 71 14.44 2.90 -8.37
N LYS A 72 13.80 4.04 -8.66
CA LYS A 72 14.34 5.38 -8.39
C LYS A 72 14.21 5.76 -6.91
N ASP A 73 13.40 5.05 -6.14
CA ASP A 73 13.28 5.25 -4.68
C ASP A 73 14.37 4.51 -3.89
N SER A 74 15.24 3.75 -4.58
CA SER A 74 16.39 3.09 -3.95
C SER A 74 17.56 4.04 -3.69
N GLU A 75 17.43 5.34 -4.01
CA GLU A 75 18.42 6.34 -3.66
C GLU A 75 18.35 6.63 -2.16
N LEU A 76 19.39 6.20 -1.43
CA LEU A 76 19.66 6.66 -0.08
C LEU A 76 19.93 8.17 -0.16
N HIS A 77 18.90 8.98 -0.02
CA HIS A 77 19.10 10.38 0.34
C HIS A 77 19.78 10.36 1.71
N THR A 78 21.10 10.54 1.70
CA THR A 78 21.93 10.52 2.90
C THR A 78 21.29 11.43 3.92
N PHE A 79 20.84 10.84 5.03
CA PHE A 79 20.42 11.57 6.22
C PHE A 79 21.67 12.28 6.76
N PHE A 80 21.89 13.51 6.32
CA PHE A 80 22.89 14.43 6.87
C PHE A 80 22.21 15.35 7.89
#